data_AF-A0A7W0M5E7-F1
#
_entry.id   AF-A0A7W0M5E7-F1
#
_cell.length_a   1.000
_cell.length_b   1.000
_cell.length_c   1.000
_cell.angle_alpha   90.00
_cell.angle_beta   90.00
_cell.angle_gamma   90.00
#
_symmetry.space_group_name_H-M   'P 1'
#
loop_
_entity.id
_entity.type
_entity.pdbx_description
1 polymer ?
#
loop_
_entity_poly.entity_id
_entity_poly.type
_entity_poly.pdbx_seq_one_letter_code
_entity_poly.pdbx_strand_id
1 'polypeptide(L)'
;MTDDFDDDDFEETEVHIMIEPREDAIAKLGVDLDAFEEALSKAIDKRFEMIDGLGDEDEIPPIEETPITIGDRTFALKELADIVITDDEDDFDESE
;
A
#
# COMPACT_ATOMS: atom_id res chain seq x y z
N MET A 1 23.31 -13.07 -30.82
CA MET A 1 23.26 -11.93 -29.89
C MET A 1 22.34 -10.91 -30.53
N THR A 2 21.05 -11.09 -30.28
CA THR A 2 20.07 -10.00 -30.29
C THR A 2 19.29 -10.23 -29.02
N ASP A 3 19.54 -9.34 -28.09
CA ASP A 3 18.83 -9.12 -26.83
C ASP A 3 17.45 -8.57 -27.22
N ASP A 4 16.38 -9.23 -26.79
CA ASP A 4 15.00 -8.76 -26.93
C ASP A 4 14.25 -9.28 -25.71
N PHE A 5 14.42 -8.54 -24.61
CA PHE A 5 13.60 -8.62 -23.41
C PHE A 5 12.23 -8.05 -23.75
N ASP A 6 11.28 -8.92 -24.08
CA ASP A 6 9.86 -8.61 -24.09
C ASP A 6 9.37 -8.96 -22.67
N ASP A 7 9.63 -8.05 -21.73
CA ASP A 7 9.11 -8.10 -20.36
C ASP A 7 7.81 -7.32 -20.37
N ASP A 8 6.71 -8.09 -20.42
CA ASP A 8 5.41 -7.78 -19.84
C ASP A 8 4.99 -6.30 -19.82
N ASP A 9 4.28 -5.90 -20.87
CA ASP A 9 3.43 -4.71 -20.90
C ASP A 9 2.24 -4.96 -19.95
N PHE A 10 2.50 -4.96 -18.63
CA PHE A 10 1.47 -4.64 -17.66
C PHE A 10 1.16 -3.16 -17.87
N GLU A 11 -0.03 -2.86 -18.40
CA GLU A 11 -0.68 -1.56 -18.20
C GLU A 11 -0.90 -1.40 -16.68
N GLU A 12 0.17 -1.18 -15.91
CA GLU A 12 0.11 -0.73 -14.53
C GLU A 12 -0.50 0.66 -14.61
N THR A 13 -1.77 0.80 -14.23
CA THR A 13 -2.28 2.08 -13.76
C THR A 13 -1.25 2.58 -12.75
N GLU A 14 -0.47 3.61 -13.09
CA GLU A 14 0.67 4.09 -12.27
C GLU A 14 0.12 4.79 -11.01
N VAL A 15 -0.54 4.03 -10.14
CA VAL A 15 -1.04 4.51 -8.86
C VAL A 15 0.18 4.82 -8.00
N HIS A 16 0.54 6.09 -7.95
CA HIS A 16 1.63 6.55 -7.11
C HIS A 16 1.13 6.60 -5.66
N ILE A 17 1.52 5.61 -4.87
CA ILE A 17 1.19 5.54 -3.44
C ILE A 17 2.37 6.05 -2.62
N MET A 18 2.17 7.19 -1.94
CA MET A 18 3.12 7.72 -0.97
C MET A 18 2.65 7.41 0.45
N ILE A 19 3.49 6.71 1.22
CA ILE A 19 3.21 6.35 2.62
C ILE A 19 4.17 7.13 3.51
N GLU A 20 3.65 8.10 4.27
CA GLU A 20 4.41 8.92 5.21
C GLU A 20 4.18 8.45 6.65
N PRO A 21 5.14 7.78 7.30
CA PRO A 21 4.98 7.33 8.68
C PRO A 21 4.76 8.51 9.63
N ARG A 22 3.70 8.46 10.43
CA ARG A 22 3.42 9.46 11.45
C ARG A 22 4.17 9.11 12.73
N GLU A 23 5.44 9.51 12.80
CA GLU A 23 6.33 9.23 13.94
C GLU A 23 5.68 9.59 15.29
N ASP A 24 4.98 10.73 15.37
CA ASP A 24 4.23 11.14 16.55
C ASP A 24 3.10 10.16 16.94
N ALA A 25 2.34 9.66 15.95
CA ALA A 25 1.25 8.73 16.18
C ALA A 25 1.77 7.35 16.60
N ILE A 26 2.80 6.88 15.89
CA ILE A 26 3.51 5.62 16.14
C ILE A 26 4.07 5.62 17.57
N ALA A 27 4.81 6.67 17.95
CA ALA A 27 5.36 6.83 19.30
C ALA A 27 4.26 6.93 20.36
N LYS A 28 3.15 7.64 20.08
CA LYS A 28 2.02 7.80 21.01
C LYS A 28 1.28 6.48 21.27
N LEU A 29 1.27 5.57 20.30
CA LEU A 29 0.72 4.22 20.43
C LEU A 29 1.67 3.27 21.17
N GLY A 30 2.88 3.73 21.46
CA GLY A 30 3.95 2.94 22.08
C GLY A 30 4.56 1.94 21.12
N VAL A 31 4.57 2.28 19.83
CA VAL A 31 5.14 1.47 18.75
C VAL A 31 6.48 2.08 18.34
N ASP A 32 7.47 1.24 18.06
CA ASP A 32 8.74 1.67 17.49
C ASP A 32 8.63 1.81 15.97
N LEU A 33 9.27 2.84 15.41
CA LEU A 33 9.29 3.07 13.96
C LEU A 33 9.82 1.85 13.19
N ASP A 34 10.90 1.25 13.70
CA ASP A 34 11.52 0.05 13.12
C ASP A 34 10.53 -1.13 13.06
N ALA A 35 9.73 -1.30 14.12
CA ALA A 35 8.70 -2.32 14.19
C ALA A 35 7.51 -2.02 13.25
N PHE A 36 7.19 -0.74 13.06
CA PHE A 36 6.23 -0.30 12.06
C PHE A 36 6.71 -0.58 10.64
N GLU A 37 7.95 -0.23 10.30
CA GLU A 37 8.53 -0.49 8.97
C GLU A 37 8.56 -1.99 8.65
N GLU A 38 8.96 -2.83 9.63
CA GLU A 38 8.95 -4.28 9.46
C GLU A 38 7.53 -4.83 9.23
N ALA A 39 6.56 -4.34 10.01
CA ALA A 39 5.17 -4.77 9.88
C ALA A 39 4.51 -4.24 8.60
N LEU A 40 4.86 -3.02 8.18
CA LEU A 40 4.44 -2.44 6.92
C LEU A 40 4.94 -3.30 5.76
N SER A 41 6.25 -3.60 5.73
CA SER A 41 6.83 -4.46 4.71
C SER A 41 6.11 -5.80 4.61
N LYS A 42 5.86 -6.47 5.75
CA LYS A 42 5.09 -7.73 5.78
C LYS A 42 3.66 -7.59 5.28
N ALA A 43 2.99 -6.48 5.60
CA ALA A 43 1.62 -6.26 5.18
C ALA A 43 1.51 -5.98 3.68
N ILE A 44 2.47 -5.24 3.13
CA ILE A 44 2.59 -4.98 1.70
C ILE A 44 2.93 -6.27 0.94
N ASP A 45 3.90 -7.04 1.42
CA ASP A 45 4.30 -8.32 0.83
C ASP A 45 3.10 -9.27 0.75
N LYS A 46 2.35 -9.39 1.85
CA LYS A 46 1.12 -10.18 1.90
C LYS A 46 0.02 -9.64 0.97
N ARG A 47 -0.04 -8.32 0.76
CA ARG A 47 -0.96 -7.71 -0.20
C ARG A 47 -0.57 -8.11 -1.63
N PHE A 48 0.71 -8.05 -1.99
CA PHE A 48 1.19 -8.52 -3.28
C PHE A 48 0.93 -10.02 -3.47
N GLU A 49 1.13 -10.86 -2.45
CA GLU A 49 0.74 -12.28 -2.50
C GLU A 49 -0.76 -12.46 -2.74
N MET A 50 -1.61 -11.58 -2.19
CA MET A 50 -3.05 -11.60 -2.44
C MET A 50 -3.39 -11.13 -3.85
N ILE A 51 -2.71 -10.12 -4.39
CA ILE A 51 -2.89 -9.66 -5.79
C ILE A 51 -2.52 -10.79 -6.75
N ASP A 52 -1.34 -11.39 -6.57
CA ASP A 52 -0.85 -12.50 -7.38
C ASP A 52 -1.76 -13.74 -7.26
N GLY A 53 -2.29 -14.01 -6.05
CA GLY A 53 -3.09 -15.19 -5.76
C GLY A 53 -4.57 -15.09 -6.11
N LEU A 54 -5.22 -13.94 -5.87
CA LEU A 54 -6.65 -13.72 -6.18
C LEU A 54 -6.87 -13.24 -7.61
N GLY A 55 -5.92 -12.49 -8.20
CA GLY A 55 -6.05 -11.92 -9.55
C GLY A 55 -7.08 -10.78 -9.67
N ASP A 56 -7.85 -10.48 -8.62
CA ASP A 56 -8.84 -9.41 -8.57
C ASP A 56 -8.44 -8.38 -7.51
N GLU A 57 -7.94 -7.23 -7.95
CA GLU A 57 -7.52 -6.12 -7.10
C GLU A 57 -8.69 -5.43 -6.38
N ASP A 58 -9.91 -5.54 -6.93
CA ASP A 58 -11.16 -5.05 -6.36
C ASP A 58 -11.54 -5.75 -5.03
N GLU A 59 -11.12 -7.00 -4.84
CA GLU A 59 -11.36 -7.73 -3.59
C GLU A 59 -10.31 -7.43 -2.51
N ILE A 60 -9.24 -6.71 -2.88
CA ILE A 60 -8.11 -6.41 -2.01
C ILE A 60 -8.35 -5.06 -1.35
N PRO A 61 -8.33 -5.00 0.00
CA PRO A 61 -8.58 -3.74 0.70
C PRO A 61 -7.55 -2.68 0.28
N PRO A 62 -7.97 -1.40 0.27
CA PRO A 62 -7.07 -0.31 -0.08
C PRO A 62 -5.90 -0.27 0.90
N ILE A 63 -4.76 0.22 0.42
CA ILE A 63 -3.50 0.22 1.19
C ILE A 63 -3.64 0.95 2.53
N GLU A 64 -4.46 2.00 2.59
CA GLU A 64 -4.77 2.75 3.81
C GLU A 64 -5.51 1.93 4.89
N GLU A 65 -6.32 0.95 4.49
CA GLU A 65 -7.06 0.06 5.38
C GLU A 65 -6.31 -1.26 5.62
N THR A 66 -5.11 -1.39 5.06
CA THR A 66 -4.29 -2.58 5.24
C THR A 66 -3.99 -2.78 6.72
N PRO A 67 -4.34 -3.95 7.30
CA PRO A 67 -4.13 -4.22 8.70
C PRO A 67 -2.66 -4.52 8.99
N ILE A 68 -2.01 -3.61 9.72
CA ILE A 68 -0.63 -3.74 10.18
C ILE A 68 -0.64 -4.34 11.58
N THR A 69 0.02 -5.49 11.75
CA THR A 69 0.12 -6.16 13.05
C THR A 69 1.50 -5.93 13.64
N ILE A 70 1.57 -5.24 14.78
CA ILE A 70 2.80 -4.91 15.48
C ILE A 70 2.72 -5.43 16.91
N GLY A 71 3.55 -6.43 17.21
CA GLY A 71 3.46 -7.15 18.48
C GLY A 71 2.12 -7.90 18.60
N ASP A 72 1.31 -7.51 19.58
CA ASP A 72 0.00 -8.13 19.88
C ASP A 72 -1.18 -7.25 19.43
N ARG A 73 -0.91 -6.15 18.72
CA ARG A 73 -1.92 -5.17 18.31
C ARG A 73 -1.98 -5.08 16.80
N THR A 74 -3.20 -4.93 16.29
CA THR A 74 -3.47 -4.67 14.87
C THR A 74 -4.00 -3.25 14.74
N PHE A 75 -3.43 -2.50 13.80
CA PHE A 75 -3.79 -1.13 13.49
C PHE A 75 -4.00 -1.01 11.98
N ALA A 76 -4.85 -0.09 11.54
CA ALA A 76 -4.90 0.23 10.11
C ALA A 76 -3.70 1.08 9.72
N LEU A 77 -3.20 0.95 8.49
CA LEU A 77 -2.06 1.73 8.03
C LEU A 77 -2.31 3.24 8.18
N LYS A 78 -3.52 3.72 7.87
CA LYS A 78 -3.95 5.12 8.04
C LYS A 78 -3.88 5.69 9.46
N GLU A 79 -3.82 4.82 10.47
CA GLU A 79 -3.66 5.25 11.85
C GLU A 79 -2.21 5.53 12.21
N LEU A 80 -1.27 4.85 11.54
CA LEU A 80 0.16 4.89 11.79
C LEU A 80 0.91 5.74 10.77
N ALA A 81 0.39 5.89 9.56
CA ALA A 81 0.97 6.65 8.46
C ALA A 81 -0.11 7.46 7.75
N ASP A 82 0.32 8.54 7.10
CA ASP A 82 -0.46 9.20 6.06
C ASP A 82 -0.27 8.43 4.75
N ILE A 83 -1.35 8.16 4.03
CA ILE A 83 -1.29 7.56 2.70
C ILE A 83 -1.84 8.59 1.74
N VAL A 84 -1.03 8.99 0.79
CA VAL A 84 -1.45 9.81 -0.35
C VAL A 84 -1.43 8.90 -1.57
N ILE A 85 -2.61 8.59 -2.06
CA ILE A 85 -2.80 7.85 -3.31
C ILE A 85 -3.04 8.92 -4.38
N THR A 86 -2.05 9.16 -5.22
CA THR A 86 -2.24 9.96 -6.44
C THR A 86 -2.58 9.01 -7.56
N ASP A 87 -3.87 8.95 -7.87
CA ASP A 87 -4.40 8.31 -9.05
C ASP A 87 -4.50 9.39 -10.15
N ASP A 88 -3.97 9.13 -11.34
CA ASP A 88 -4.05 10.08 -12.47
C ASP A 88 -5.46 10.10 -13.09
N GLU A 89 -6.41 9.27 -12.62
CA GLU A 89 -7.80 9.21 -13.08
C GLU A 89 -8.78 9.91 -12.11
N ASP A 90 -8.60 11.19 -11.81
CA ASP A 90 -9.73 12.04 -11.39
C ASP A 90 -9.62 13.47 -11.92
N ASP A 91 -9.95 13.62 -13.20
CA ASP A 91 -10.67 14.80 -13.71
C ASP A 91 -11.63 14.34 -14.83
N PHE A 92 -12.66 13.56 -14.46
CA PHE A 92 -13.88 13.47 -15.28
C PHE A 92 -15.14 13.44 -14.41
N ASP A 93 -15.24 14.37 -13.46
CA ASP A 93 -16.54 14.87 -13.01
C ASP A 93 -17.04 15.89 -14.07
N GLU A 94 -17.54 15.40 -15.20
CA GLU A 94 -18.45 16.20 -16.03
C GLU A 94 -19.89 15.95 -15.51
N SER A 95 -20.16 16.54 -14.34
CA SER A 95 -21.52 16.84 -13.92
C SER A 95 -22.12 17.93 -14.83
N GLU A 96 -23.25 17.59 -15.46
CA GLU A 96 -24.28 18.41 -16.15
C GLU A 96 -24.17 18.68 -17.68
#